data_AF-A0A381NL28-F1
#
_entry.id   AF-A0A381NL28-F1
#
_cell.length_a   1.000
_cell.length_b   1.000
_cell.length_c   1.000
_cell.angle_alpha   90.00
_cell.angle_beta   90.00
_cell.angle_gamma   90.00
#
_symmetry.space_group_name_H-M   'P 1'
#
loop_
_entity.id
_entity.type
_entity.pdbx_description
1 polymer ?
#
loop_
_entity_poly.entity_id
_entity_poly.type
_entity_poly.pdbx_seq_one_letter_code
_entity_poly.pdbx_strand_id
1 'polypeptide(L)'
;MTKTTLLNETPNCPWRVSGSGHPSGQSLPTKFAIAGKGGSGKTTISGTLARLMASKMEQNLVAIDGDSNPNLATTLGLPREKISQIVPIPRTVVNRTKDEYGKNKTVLTKKPDEIINEFGIDTPDGIKLLLMAAIDHAGAG
;
A
#
# COMPACT_ATOMS: atom_id res chain seq x y z
N MET A 1 -1.43 32.40 8.39
CA MET A 1 -1.15 31.58 7.19
C MET A 1 -0.20 30.45 7.60
N THR A 2 -0.74 29.33 8.07
CA THR A 2 0.07 28.16 8.45
C THR A 2 -0.01 27.17 7.30
N LYS A 3 1.05 27.15 6.49
CA LYS A 3 1.20 26.20 5.38
C LYS A 3 1.33 24.81 6.01
N THR A 4 0.26 24.02 5.98
CA THR A 4 0.35 22.58 6.27
C THR A 4 1.19 21.96 5.17
N THR A 5 2.50 21.88 5.40
CA THR A 5 3.40 21.16 4.50
C THR A 5 3.02 19.68 4.57
N LEU A 6 2.21 19.23 3.62
CA LEU A 6 2.06 17.81 3.35
C LEU A 6 3.47 17.28 3.09
N LEU A 7 3.92 16.29 3.86
CA LEU A 7 5.21 15.60 3.67
C LEU A 7 5.25 14.77 2.35
N ASN A 8 4.49 15.18 1.33
CA ASN A 8 4.25 14.45 0.09
C ASN A 8 5.07 14.96 -1.11
N GLU A 9 5.99 15.90 -0.90
CA GLU A 9 6.81 16.41 -2.00
C GLU A 9 8.16 15.68 -2.05
N THR A 10 8.18 14.56 -2.79
CA THR A 10 9.39 13.99 -3.38
C THR A 10 9.34 14.24 -4.89
N PRO A 11 10.24 15.09 -5.44
CA PRO A 11 10.27 15.41 -6.88
C PRO A 11 10.54 14.20 -7.79
N ASN A 12 11.06 13.09 -7.24
CA ASN A 12 11.49 11.91 -7.98
C ASN A 12 10.85 10.60 -7.48
N CYS A 13 9.60 10.68 -7.00
CA CYS A 13 8.84 9.52 -6.54
C CYS A 13 8.53 8.58 -7.74
N PRO A 14 9.04 7.34 -7.79
CA PRO A 14 8.78 6.43 -8.91
C PRO A 14 7.32 5.95 -8.97
N TRP A 15 6.52 6.21 -7.91
CA TRP A 15 5.10 5.88 -7.83
C TRP A 15 4.18 7.03 -8.31
N ARG A 16 4.77 8.13 -8.79
CA ARG A 16 4.04 9.29 -9.33
C ARG A 16 3.73 9.05 -10.81
N VAL A 17 2.47 9.24 -11.19
CA VAL A 17 2.05 9.19 -12.58
C VAL A 17 2.04 10.61 -13.14
N SER A 18 2.84 10.89 -14.15
CA SER A 18 2.78 12.15 -14.91
C SER A 18 1.44 12.21 -15.67
N GLY A 19 0.59 13.19 -15.37
CA GLY A 19 -0.71 13.31 -16.03
C GLY A 19 -1.36 14.68 -15.86
N SER A 20 -2.04 15.15 -16.91
CA SER A 20 -2.45 16.52 -17.18
C SER A 20 -3.74 17.01 -16.49
N GLY A 21 -4.22 16.32 -15.45
CA GLY A 21 -5.55 16.56 -14.87
C GLY A 21 -5.60 17.34 -13.55
N HIS A 22 -4.47 17.76 -12.98
CA HIS A 22 -4.41 18.50 -11.71
C HIS A 22 -3.77 19.88 -11.94
N PRO A 23 -4.19 20.94 -11.22
CA PRO A 23 -3.64 22.29 -11.42
C PRO A 23 -2.13 22.42 -11.17
N SER A 24 -1.46 21.35 -10.69
CA SER A 24 0.00 21.22 -10.58
C SER A 24 0.66 20.34 -11.65
N GLY A 25 -0.06 19.90 -12.70
CA GLY A 25 0.47 19.05 -13.78
C GLY A 25 0.76 17.60 -13.38
N GLN A 26 0.25 17.16 -12.24
CA GLN A 26 0.57 15.87 -11.62
C GLN A 26 -0.70 15.04 -11.43
N SER A 27 -0.77 13.82 -11.99
CA SER A 27 -1.89 12.93 -11.68
C SER A 27 -1.62 12.15 -10.39
N LEU A 28 -2.66 11.97 -9.58
CA LEU A 28 -2.58 11.12 -8.39
C LEU A 28 -2.48 9.65 -8.82
N PRO A 29 -1.79 8.79 -8.05
CA PRO A 29 -1.75 7.37 -8.35
C PRO A 29 -3.17 6.78 -8.36
N THR A 30 -3.47 5.96 -9.36
CA THR A 30 -4.73 5.22 -9.43
C THR A 30 -4.79 4.20 -8.30
N LYS A 31 -5.88 4.21 -7.52
CA LYS A 31 -6.07 3.30 -6.39
C LYS A 31 -7.22 2.37 -6.67
N PHE A 32 -6.97 1.07 -6.50
CA PHE A 32 -7.98 0.02 -6.61
C PHE A 32 -8.23 -0.56 -5.23
N ALA A 33 -9.48 -0.57 -4.79
CA ALA A 33 -9.91 -1.23 -3.57
C ALA A 33 -10.91 -2.32 -3.94
N ILE A 34 -10.60 -3.57 -3.60
CA ILE A 34 -11.43 -4.73 -3.92
C ILE A 34 -12.08 -5.22 -2.62
N ALA A 35 -13.40 -5.08 -2.54
CA ALA A 35 -14.21 -5.42 -1.37
C ALA A 35 -15.25 -6.51 -1.69
N GLY A 36 -15.75 -7.18 -0.66
CA GLY A 36 -16.64 -8.34 -0.81
C GLY A 36 -16.63 -9.26 0.42
N LYS A 37 -17.62 -10.15 0.51
CA LYS A 37 -17.78 -11.11 1.61
C LYS A 37 -16.56 -12.04 1.76
N GLY A 38 -16.37 -12.64 2.94
CA GLY A 38 -15.42 -13.74 3.11
C GLY A 38 -15.66 -14.85 2.08
N GLY A 39 -14.60 -15.32 1.42
CA GLY A 39 -14.68 -16.37 0.39
C GLY A 39 -15.13 -15.92 -1.01
N SER A 40 -15.42 -14.64 -1.24
CA SER A 40 -15.88 -14.15 -2.56
C SER A 40 -14.78 -14.05 -3.64
N GLY A 41 -13.58 -14.58 -3.38
CA GLY A 41 -12.46 -14.56 -4.33
C GLY A 41 -11.70 -13.23 -4.44
N LYS A 42 -11.87 -12.29 -3.49
CA LYS A 42 -11.20 -10.97 -3.51
C LYS A 42 -9.70 -11.06 -3.77
N THR A 43 -8.99 -11.86 -3.00
CA THR A 43 -7.53 -12.00 -3.08
C THR A 43 -7.11 -12.56 -4.43
N THR A 44 -7.83 -13.57 -4.93
CA THR A 44 -7.62 -14.16 -6.26
C THR A 44 -7.79 -13.12 -7.36
N ILE A 45 -8.89 -12.37 -7.33
CA ILE A 45 -9.16 -11.30 -8.32
C ILE A 45 -8.10 -10.20 -8.21
N SER A 46 -7.75 -9.79 -7.00
CA SER A 46 -6.76 -8.73 -6.74
C SER A 46 -5.38 -9.11 -7.27
N GLY A 47 -4.89 -10.32 -6.95
CA GLY A 47 -3.59 -10.78 -7.44
C GLY A 47 -3.59 -11.02 -8.94
N THR A 48 -4.66 -11.58 -9.51
CA THR A 48 -4.77 -11.77 -10.98
C THR A 48 -4.76 -10.43 -11.70
N LEU A 49 -5.56 -9.46 -11.24
CA LEU A 49 -5.59 -8.12 -11.80
C LEU A 49 -4.21 -7.45 -11.71
N ALA A 50 -3.56 -7.51 -10.55
CA ALA A 50 -2.24 -6.93 -10.34
C ALA A 50 -1.20 -7.50 -11.32
N ARG A 51 -1.17 -8.82 -11.51
CA ARG A 51 -0.26 -9.49 -12.45
C ARG A 51 -0.55 -9.11 -13.90
N LEU A 52 -1.82 -9.06 -14.28
CA LEU A 52 -2.23 -8.60 -15.61
C LEU A 52 -1.82 -7.14 -15.87
N MET A 53 -2.01 -6.26 -14.89
CA MET A 53 -1.58 -4.86 -14.97
C MET A 53 -0.07 -4.75 -15.09
N ALA A 54 0.69 -5.46 -14.26
CA ALA A 54 2.16 -5.44 -14.30
C ALA A 54 2.72 -5.90 -15.65
N SER A 55 2.05 -6.85 -16.32
CA SER A 55 2.45 -7.31 -17.67
C SER A 55 2.09 -6.35 -18.81
N LYS A 56 1.18 -5.39 -18.59
CA LYS A 56 0.59 -4.55 -19.66
C LYS A 56 0.85 -3.05 -19.49
N MET A 57 1.21 -2.61 -18.30
CA MET A 57 1.36 -1.20 -17.97
C MET A 57 2.82 -0.87 -17.70
N GLU A 58 3.28 0.29 -18.15
CA GLU A 58 4.62 0.82 -17.87
C GLU A 58 4.71 1.49 -16.48
N GLN A 59 3.75 1.21 -15.59
CA GLN A 59 3.63 1.84 -14.29
C GLN A 59 4.06 0.88 -13.17
N ASN A 60 4.76 1.43 -12.18
CA ASN A 60 5.09 0.70 -10.96
C ASN A 60 3.81 0.37 -10.19
N LEU A 61 3.66 -0.91 -9.80
CA LEU A 61 2.49 -1.40 -9.07
C LEU A 61 2.86 -1.76 -7.64
N VAL A 62 2.07 -1.25 -6.70
CA VAL A 62 2.16 -1.60 -5.28
C VAL A 62 0.89 -2.35 -4.89
N ALA A 63 1.05 -3.58 -4.45
CA ALA A 63 -0.03 -4.40 -3.89
C ALA A 63 0.02 -4.29 -2.36
N ILE A 64 -1.13 -4.07 -1.73
CA ILE A 64 -1.25 -4.00 -0.27
C ILE A 64 -2.18 -5.11 0.18
N ASP A 65 -1.68 -6.03 1.01
CA ASP A 65 -2.49 -7.07 1.66
C ASP A 65 -2.83 -6.62 3.08
N GLY A 66 -4.11 -6.39 3.34
CA GLY A 66 -4.63 -6.05 4.67
C GLY A 66 -5.59 -7.10 5.20
N ASP A 67 -5.64 -8.29 4.60
CA ASP A 67 -6.48 -9.38 5.09
C ASP A 67 -5.86 -10.00 6.36
N SER A 68 -6.71 -10.46 7.29
CA SER A 68 -6.26 -11.13 8.53
C SER A 68 -5.56 -12.47 8.29
N ASN A 69 -5.83 -13.09 7.14
CA ASN A 69 -5.10 -14.24 6.64
C ASN A 69 -4.49 -13.88 5.27
N PRO A 70 -3.24 -13.37 5.26
CA PRO A 70 -2.66 -12.78 4.06
C PRO A 70 -2.33 -13.84 3.03
N ASN A 71 -3.03 -13.79 1.90
CA ASN A 71 -2.90 -14.77 0.80
C ASN A 71 -2.47 -14.10 -0.51
N LEU A 72 -2.29 -12.77 -0.53
CA LEU A 72 -1.92 -12.06 -1.75
C LEU A 72 -0.50 -12.42 -2.19
N ALA A 73 0.42 -12.62 -1.26
CA ALA A 73 1.80 -13.03 -1.55
C ALA A 73 1.86 -14.30 -2.41
N THR A 74 1.11 -15.33 -2.01
CA THR A 74 0.97 -16.59 -2.76
C THR A 74 0.34 -16.35 -4.12
N THR A 75 -0.71 -15.52 -4.18
CA THR A 75 -1.43 -15.22 -5.44
C THR A 75 -0.53 -14.48 -6.44
N LEU A 76 0.41 -13.67 -5.94
CA LEU A 76 1.43 -12.97 -6.73
C LEU A 76 2.65 -13.86 -7.08
N GLY A 77 2.64 -15.14 -6.71
CA GLY A 77 3.65 -16.12 -7.11
C GLY A 77 4.93 -16.13 -6.27
N LEU A 78 4.93 -15.51 -5.08
CA LEU A 78 6.09 -15.60 -4.19
C LEU A 78 6.30 -17.04 -3.70
N PRO A 79 7.55 -17.55 -3.67
CA PRO A 79 7.86 -18.85 -3.10
C PRO A 79 7.68 -18.82 -1.58
N ARG A 80 7.32 -19.96 -0.99
CA ARG A 80 6.95 -20.08 0.43
C ARG A 80 8.07 -19.58 1.36
N GLU A 81 9.32 -19.81 0.97
CA GLU A 81 10.50 -19.39 1.71
C GLU A 81 10.56 -17.86 1.81
N LYS A 82 10.27 -17.14 0.71
CA LYS A 82 10.17 -15.67 0.72
C LYS A 82 8.96 -15.19 1.52
N ILE A 83 7.82 -15.88 1.41
CA ILE A 83 6.62 -15.53 2.18
C ILE A 83 6.88 -15.58 3.69
N SER A 84 7.65 -16.57 4.16
CA SER A 84 7.99 -16.71 5.58
C SER A 84 8.89 -15.60 6.13
N GLN A 85 9.53 -14.83 5.25
CA GLN A 85 10.46 -13.75 5.60
C GLN A 85 9.80 -12.36 5.51
N ILE A 86 8.53 -12.29 5.11
CA ILE A 86 7.82 -11.01 4.95
C ILE A 86 7.69 -10.35 6.32
N VAL A 87 8.22 -9.14 6.44
CA VAL A 87 8.03 -8.29 7.62
C VAL A 87 6.81 -7.39 7.38
N PRO A 88 5.73 -7.53 8.18
CA PRO A 88 4.59 -6.64 8.04
C PRO A 88 4.93 -5.20 8.40
N ILE A 89 4.24 -4.26 7.74
CA ILE A 89 4.31 -2.84 8.07
C ILE A 89 3.88 -2.64 9.54
N PRO A 90 4.71 -2.01 10.39
CA PRO A 90 4.35 -1.77 11.78
C PRO A 90 3.31 -0.66 11.88
N ARG A 91 2.42 -0.73 12.89
CA ARG A 91 1.40 0.31 13.14
C ARG A 91 2.01 1.70 13.36
N THR A 92 3.27 1.78 13.80
CA THR A 92 4.01 3.04 13.99
C THR A 92 4.23 3.83 12.70
N VAL A 93 4.04 3.23 11.51
CA VAL A 93 4.03 4.01 10.27
C VAL A 93 2.80 4.90 10.14
N VAL A 94 1.77 4.68 10.96
CA VAL A 94 0.49 5.38 10.94
C VAL A 94 0.20 6.01 12.30
N ASN A 95 0.21 7.34 12.37
CA ASN A 95 -0.22 8.09 13.55
C ASN A 95 -1.65 8.60 13.40
N ARG A 96 -2.41 8.54 14.50
CA ARG A 96 -3.72 9.19 14.62
C ARG A 96 -3.53 10.48 15.40
N THR A 97 -3.70 11.61 14.74
CA THR A 97 -3.66 12.94 15.35
C THR A 97 -5.04 13.59 15.27
N LYS A 98 -5.26 14.68 16.00
CA LYS A 98 -6.42 15.54 15.79
C LYS A 98 -6.01 16.72 14.93
N ASP A 99 -6.85 17.09 13.98
CA ASP A 99 -6.68 18.36 13.28
C ASP A 99 -7.09 19.55 14.17
N GLU A 100 -6.92 20.75 13.63
CA GLU A 100 -7.30 22.02 14.30
C GLU A 100 -8.80 22.13 14.63
N TYR A 101 -9.62 21.25 14.07
CA TYR A 101 -11.06 21.15 14.29
C TYR A 101 -11.44 19.95 15.18
N GLY A 102 -10.46 19.28 15.79
CA GLY A 102 -10.66 18.13 16.66
C GLY A 102 -11.03 16.83 15.95
N LYS A 103 -11.00 16.78 14.61
CA LYS A 103 -11.28 15.55 13.83
C LYS A 103 -10.07 14.64 13.79
N ASN A 104 -10.33 13.34 13.82
CA ASN A 104 -9.29 12.33 13.69
C ASN A 104 -8.66 12.41 12.29
N LYS A 105 -7.35 12.63 12.26
CA LYS A 105 -6.52 12.63 11.07
C LYS A 105 -5.52 11.49 11.17
N THR A 106 -5.46 10.69 10.10
CA THR A 106 -4.45 9.64 9.95
C THR A 106 -3.28 10.22 9.16
N VAL A 107 -2.08 10.19 9.73
CA VAL A 107 -0.86 10.74 9.13
C VAL A 107 0.20 9.65 9.11
N LEU A 108 0.89 9.50 7.98
CA LEU A 108 2.03 8.60 7.89
C LEU A 108 3.24 9.21 8.59
N THR A 109 3.98 8.41 9.35
CA THR A 109 5.20 8.87 10.04
C THR A 109 6.44 8.92 9.14
N LYS A 110 6.38 8.19 8.03
CA LYS A 110 7.39 8.16 6.96
C LYS A 110 6.75 8.46 5.61
N LYS A 111 7.56 8.84 4.63
CA LYS A 111 7.05 9.04 3.26
C LYS A 111 6.62 7.69 2.66
N PRO A 112 5.61 7.65 1.76
CA PRO A 112 5.21 6.41 1.09
C PRO A 112 6.40 5.67 0.44
N ASP A 113 7.30 6.39 -0.22
CA ASP A 113 8.47 5.82 -0.91
C ASP A 113 9.41 5.11 0.07
N GLU A 114 9.62 5.69 1.25
CA GLU A 114 10.44 5.11 2.30
C GLU A 114 9.79 3.84 2.85
N ILE A 115 8.47 3.85 3.07
CA ILE A 115 7.72 2.68 3.52
C ILE A 115 7.79 1.57 2.48
N ILE A 116 7.63 1.88 1.19
CA ILE A 116 7.70 0.90 0.11
C ILE A 116 9.12 0.33 -0.03
N ASN A 117 10.15 1.16 0.12
CA ASN A 117 11.54 0.70 0.03
C ASN A 117 11.95 -0.15 1.24
N GLU A 118 11.43 0.15 2.43
CA GLU A 118 11.78 -0.53 3.68
C GLU A 118 11.01 -1.84 3.88
N PHE A 119 9.71 -1.85 3.57
CA PHE A 119 8.82 -2.98 3.86
C PHE A 119 8.31 -3.68 2.59
N GLY A 120 8.57 -3.13 1.41
CA GLY A 120 8.08 -3.67 0.14
C GLY A 120 8.92 -4.83 -0.37
N ILE A 121 8.25 -5.89 -0.79
CA ILE A 121 8.89 -7.12 -1.26
C ILE A 121 8.63 -7.30 -2.74
N ASP A 122 9.69 -7.57 -3.49
CA ASP A 122 9.60 -7.81 -4.92
C ASP A 122 8.98 -9.18 -5.22
N THR A 123 7.91 -9.16 -6.01
CA THR A 123 7.30 -10.36 -6.57
C THR A 123 7.92 -10.70 -7.93
N PRO A 124 7.73 -11.93 -8.44
CA PRO A 124 8.26 -12.34 -9.75
C PRO A 124 7.79 -11.46 -10.92
N ASP A 125 6.60 -10.88 -10.83
CA ASP A 125 5.99 -10.07 -11.90
C ASP A 125 6.29 -8.56 -11.74
N GLY A 126 7.30 -8.19 -10.95
CA GLY A 126 7.72 -6.78 -10.80
C GLY A 126 6.77 -5.92 -9.95
N ILE A 127 5.95 -6.54 -9.10
CA ILE A 127 5.03 -5.84 -8.19
C ILE A 127 5.72 -5.70 -6.83
N LYS A 128 5.62 -4.53 -6.21
CA LYS A 128 5.99 -4.36 -4.80
C LYS A 128 4.83 -4.78 -3.91
N LEU A 129 5.01 -5.80 -3.09
CA LEU A 129 4.02 -6.23 -2.10
C LEU A 129 4.30 -5.62 -0.73
N LEU A 130 3.28 -5.02 -0.13
CA LEU A 130 3.26 -4.59 1.26
C LEU A 130 2.25 -5.42 2.05
N LEU A 131 2.70 -5.97 3.18
CA LEU A 131 1.84 -6.70 4.10
C LEU A 131 1.46 -5.80 5.28
N MET A 132 0.18 -5.57 5.49
CA MET A 132 -0.35 -4.98 6.72
C MET A 132 -0.79 -6.09 7.65
N ALA A 133 -0.02 -6.39 8.70
CA ALA A 133 -0.50 -7.31 9.73
C ALA A 133 -1.45 -6.59 10.69
N ALA A 134 -2.64 -7.15 10.87
CA ALA A 134 -3.41 -6.92 12.07
C ALA A 134 -2.80 -7.78 13.18
N ILE A 135 -2.05 -7.18 14.12
CA ILE A 135 -1.74 -7.90 15.35
C ILE A 135 -2.95 -7.77 16.28
N ASP A 136 -3.46 -8.94 16.67
CA ASP A 136 -4.44 -9.20 17.73
C ASP A 136 -4.19 -8.33 18.96
N HIS A 137 -5.21 -7.55 19.33
CA HIS A 137 -5.50 -7.34 20.75
C HIS A 137 -6.69 -8.22 21.10
N ALA A 138 -6.48 -9.53 21.05
CA ALA A 138 -7.18 -10.44 21.95
C ALA A 138 -6.38 -10.48 23.25
N GLY A 139 -6.72 -9.61 24.20
CA GLY A 139 -6.17 -9.61 25.55
C GLY A 139 -5.43 -8.34 25.96
N ALA A 140 -6.19 -7.30 26.29
CA ALA A 140 -5.79 -6.34 27.31
C ALA A 140 -7.05 -5.70 27.89
N GLY A 141 -7.48 -6.21 29.05
CA GLY A 141 -8.30 -5.53 30.07
C GLY A 141 -9.60 -4.87 29.64
#